data_AF-A0A9E7UNG2-F1
#
_entry.id   AF-A0A9E7UNG2-F1
#
_cell.length_a   1.000
_cell.length_b   1.000
_cell.length_c   1.000
_cell.angle_alpha   90.00
_cell.angle_beta   90.00
_cell.angle_gamma   90.00
#
_symmetry.space_group_name_H-M   'P 1'
#
loop_
_entity.id
_entity.type
_entity.pdbx_description
1 polymer ?
#
loop_
_entity_poly.entity_id
_entity_poly.type
_entity_poly.pdbx_seq_one_letter_code
_entity_poly.pdbx_strand_id
1 'polypeptide(L)'
;MKITASSGGDELRDLGMCIHELVNRLPLTIRSKNSPGLRIEDGKVVDDSYTGPVLEKVLESGEIARETPESGPYKGTPVIVVPLKEKGEVICAVGIVDVTKGLFTDMVEIARRPEDVDRGEFY
;
A
#
# COMPACT_ATOMS: atom_id res chain seq x y z
N MET A 1 -5.38 12.55 -20.22
CA MET A 1 -4.44 11.48 -19.78
C MET A 1 -5.04 10.14 -20.16
N LYS A 2 -4.27 9.25 -20.82
CA LYS A 2 -4.70 7.87 -21.11
C LYS A 2 -3.71 6.93 -20.42
N ILE A 3 -4.20 6.08 -19.53
CA ILE A 3 -3.38 5.08 -18.83
C ILE A 3 -3.50 3.78 -19.59
N THR A 4 -2.38 3.14 -19.85
CA THR A 4 -2.32 1.85 -20.55
C THR A 4 -1.52 0.85 -19.74
N ALA A 5 -1.57 -0.42 -20.14
CA ALA A 5 -0.76 -1.47 -19.56
C ALA A 5 0.76 -1.21 -19.64
N SER A 6 1.21 -0.28 -20.50
CA SER A 6 2.63 0.06 -20.70
C SER A 6 2.95 1.51 -20.37
N SER A 7 2.09 2.20 -19.61
CA SER A 7 2.36 3.57 -19.21
C SER A 7 3.55 3.64 -18.25
N GLY A 8 4.56 4.43 -18.62
CA GLY A 8 5.77 4.62 -17.80
C GLY A 8 5.55 5.56 -16.62
N GLY A 9 6.57 5.70 -15.77
CA GLY A 9 6.53 6.52 -14.57
C GLY A 9 6.04 7.96 -14.82
N ASP A 10 6.61 8.66 -15.80
CA ASP A 10 6.21 10.05 -16.09
C ASP A 10 4.76 10.17 -16.56
N GLU A 11 4.24 9.19 -17.32
CA GLU A 11 2.84 9.17 -17.71
C GLU A 11 1.91 8.93 -16.51
N LEU A 12 2.38 8.27 -15.46
CA LEU A 12 1.62 7.98 -14.24
C LEU A 12 1.77 9.07 -13.17
N ARG A 13 2.71 10.01 -13.33
CA ARG A 13 3.11 11.00 -12.31
C ARG A 13 1.95 11.84 -11.81
N ASP A 14 1.22 12.50 -12.69
CA ASP A 14 0.15 13.42 -12.29
C ASP A 14 -0.97 12.70 -11.53
N LEU A 15 -1.32 11.48 -11.96
CA LEU A 15 -2.29 10.66 -11.25
C LEU A 15 -1.74 10.21 -9.90
N GLY A 16 -0.50 9.69 -9.86
CA GLY A 16 0.13 9.24 -8.61
C GLY A 16 0.19 10.36 -7.58
N MET A 17 0.58 11.56 -7.99
CA MET A 17 0.60 12.76 -7.14
C MET A 17 -0.79 13.16 -6.65
N CYS A 18 -1.80 13.12 -7.54
CA CYS A 18 -3.18 13.40 -7.18
C CYS A 18 -3.71 12.42 -6.10
N ILE A 19 -3.49 11.12 -6.28
CA ILE A 19 -3.92 10.11 -5.30
C ILE A 19 -3.13 10.27 -4.00
N HIS A 20 -1.82 10.54 -4.08
CA HIS A 20 -0.98 10.74 -2.89
C HIS A 20 -1.51 11.88 -2.01
N GLU A 21 -1.90 13.01 -2.60
CA GLU A 21 -2.55 14.09 -1.86
C GLU A 21 -3.92 13.67 -1.28
N LEU A 22 -4.72 12.90 -2.04
CA LEU A 22 -6.02 12.41 -1.59
C LEU A 22 -5.92 11.49 -0.37
N VAL A 23 -4.85 10.69 -0.26
CA VAL A 23 -4.60 9.79 0.86
C VAL A 23 -3.79 10.44 1.99
N ASN A 24 -3.89 11.77 2.13
CA ASN A 24 -3.18 12.54 3.16
C ASN A 24 -1.66 12.30 3.14
N ARG A 25 -1.09 12.24 1.94
CA ARG A 25 0.35 12.06 1.68
C ARG A 25 0.96 10.79 2.27
N LEU A 26 0.18 9.73 2.43
CA LEU A 26 0.73 8.42 2.72
C LEU A 26 1.67 7.97 1.59
N PRO A 27 2.76 7.24 1.90
CA PRO A 27 3.62 6.65 0.88
C PRO A 27 2.80 5.87 -0.14
N LEU A 28 2.94 6.25 -1.40
CA LEU A 28 2.15 5.73 -2.52
C LEU A 28 3.05 5.12 -3.57
N THR A 29 2.58 4.05 -4.18
CA THR A 29 3.19 3.41 -5.33
C THR A 29 2.16 3.22 -6.43
N ILE A 30 2.57 3.36 -7.68
CA ILE A 30 1.71 3.13 -8.84
C ILE A 30 2.54 2.52 -9.96
N ARG A 31 2.08 1.42 -10.57
CA ARG A 31 2.82 0.69 -11.61
C ARG A 31 1.88 0.14 -12.67
N SER A 32 2.22 0.31 -13.95
CA SER A 32 1.51 -0.35 -15.05
C SER A 32 1.99 -1.78 -15.24
N LYS A 33 1.18 -2.62 -15.89
CA LYS A 33 1.48 -4.07 -16.00
C LYS A 33 2.83 -4.38 -16.66
N ASN A 34 3.21 -3.61 -17.68
CA ASN A 34 4.34 -3.89 -18.55
C ASN A 34 5.52 -2.92 -18.36
N SER A 35 5.43 -1.96 -17.42
CA SER A 35 6.49 -0.99 -17.19
C SER A 35 6.71 -0.72 -15.71
N PRO A 36 7.94 -0.37 -15.29
CA PRO A 36 8.19 0.09 -13.94
C PRO A 36 7.33 1.32 -13.59
N GLY A 37 7.06 1.44 -12.30
CA GLY A 37 6.16 2.44 -11.74
C GLY A 37 6.88 3.57 -11.00
N LEU A 38 6.11 4.27 -10.19
CA LEU A 38 6.60 5.30 -9.29
C LEU A 38 6.49 4.88 -7.82
N ARG A 39 7.41 5.38 -7.00
CA ARG A 39 7.25 5.51 -5.56
C ARG A 39 7.23 6.99 -5.20
N ILE A 40 6.19 7.40 -4.48
CA ILE A 40 5.91 8.78 -4.10
C ILE A 40 5.84 8.87 -2.59
N GLU A 41 6.66 9.75 -2.02
CA GLU A 41 6.78 10.00 -0.58
C GLU A 41 6.97 11.50 -0.36
N ASP A 42 6.37 12.06 0.69
CA ASP A 42 6.49 13.48 1.07
C ASP A 42 6.26 14.47 -0.09
N GLY A 43 5.28 14.19 -0.95
CA GLY A 43 4.96 15.02 -2.11
C GLY A 43 6.00 14.97 -3.24
N LYS A 44 6.87 13.97 -3.26
CA LYS A 44 7.95 13.83 -4.25
C LYS A 44 8.00 12.41 -4.82
N VAL A 45 8.35 12.31 -6.09
CA VAL A 45 8.76 11.03 -6.69
C VAL A 45 10.16 10.71 -6.16
N VAL A 46 10.27 9.64 -5.38
CA VAL A 46 11.54 9.17 -4.79
C VAL A 46 12.15 8.01 -5.57
N ASP A 47 11.38 7.38 -6.44
CA ASP A 47 11.81 6.35 -7.39
C ASP A 47 10.88 6.38 -8.62
N ASP A 48 11.46 6.51 -9.81
CA ASP A 48 10.74 6.59 -11.10
C ASP A 48 10.81 5.30 -11.94
N SER A 49 11.44 4.25 -11.40
CA SER A 49 11.52 2.92 -11.99
C SER A 49 11.19 1.84 -10.95
N TYR A 50 10.17 2.11 -10.14
CA TYR A 50 9.83 1.29 -8.98
C TYR A 50 9.13 -0.03 -9.34
N THR A 51 9.51 -1.09 -8.61
CA THR A 51 8.76 -2.34 -8.47
C THR A 51 8.54 -2.69 -7.01
N GLY A 52 7.53 -3.52 -6.71
CA GLY A 52 7.35 -4.10 -5.39
C GLY A 52 6.64 -5.46 -5.48
N PRO A 53 6.94 -6.38 -4.54
CA PRO A 53 6.40 -7.75 -4.59
C PRO A 53 4.86 -7.78 -4.53
N VAL A 54 4.24 -6.87 -3.78
CA VAL A 54 2.77 -6.80 -3.67
C VAL A 54 2.14 -6.18 -4.93
N LEU A 55 2.80 -5.22 -5.57
CA LEU A 55 2.35 -4.70 -6.87
C LEU A 55 2.35 -5.79 -7.93
N GLU A 56 3.43 -6.56 -8.03
CA GLU A 56 3.55 -7.67 -8.98
C GLU A 56 2.45 -8.71 -8.75
N LYS A 57 2.25 -9.11 -7.49
CA LYS A 57 1.17 -10.02 -7.10
C LYS A 57 -0.22 -9.52 -7.53
N VAL A 58 -0.51 -8.24 -7.35
CA VAL A 58 -1.82 -7.66 -7.74
C VAL A 58 -1.95 -7.51 -9.25
N LEU A 59 -0.87 -7.16 -9.95
CA LEU A 59 -0.85 -7.10 -11.42
C LEU A 59 -1.09 -8.48 -12.06
N GLU A 60 -0.58 -9.54 -11.44
CA GLU A 60 -0.78 -10.92 -11.88
C GLU A 60 -2.16 -11.47 -11.52
N SER A 61 -2.57 -11.35 -10.27
CA SER A 61 -3.84 -11.92 -9.78
C SER A 61 -5.07 -11.11 -10.19
N GLY A 62 -4.92 -9.79 -10.33
CA GLY A 62 -6.05 -8.88 -10.49
C GLY A 62 -6.94 -8.77 -9.27
N GLU A 63 -6.46 -9.15 -8.09
CA GLU A 63 -7.19 -9.08 -6.82
C GLU A 63 -6.60 -8.04 -5.88
N ILE A 64 -7.39 -7.56 -4.93
CA ILE A 64 -6.92 -6.63 -3.89
C ILE A 64 -6.04 -7.40 -2.89
N ALA A 65 -4.87 -6.86 -2.56
CA ALA A 65 -3.96 -7.43 -1.55
C ALA A 65 -3.83 -6.50 -0.33
N ARG A 66 -3.87 -7.07 0.88
CA ARG A 66 -3.63 -6.37 2.17
C ARG A 66 -2.62 -7.16 2.99
N GLU A 67 -1.34 -6.89 2.78
CA GLU A 67 -0.25 -7.77 3.20
C GLU A 67 0.91 -6.97 3.77
N THR A 68 1.83 -7.67 4.44
CA THR A 68 3.08 -7.10 4.90
C THR A 68 4.21 -7.70 4.04
N PRO A 69 4.87 -6.91 3.18
CA PRO A 69 5.93 -7.41 2.31
C PRO A 69 7.11 -7.96 3.11
N GLU A 70 7.70 -9.05 2.64
CA GLU A 70 8.92 -9.64 3.23
C GLU A 70 10.21 -9.03 2.67
N SER A 71 10.11 -8.24 1.60
CA SER A 71 11.22 -7.62 0.88
C SER A 71 10.84 -6.26 0.27
N GLY A 72 11.85 -5.56 -0.26
CA GLY A 72 11.69 -4.22 -0.84
C GLY A 72 11.62 -3.09 0.20
N PRO A 73 11.42 -1.83 -0.25
CA PRO A 73 11.44 -0.66 0.65
C PRO A 73 10.37 -0.64 1.74
N TYR A 74 9.24 -1.33 1.52
CA TYR A 74 8.15 -1.44 2.49
C TYR A 74 8.17 -2.76 3.28
N LYS A 75 9.33 -3.44 3.36
CA LYS A 75 9.48 -4.66 4.16
C LYS A 75 9.00 -4.44 5.60
N GLY A 76 8.17 -5.35 6.11
CA GLY A 76 7.66 -5.28 7.49
C GLY A 76 6.59 -4.20 7.71
N THR A 77 6.26 -3.41 6.70
CA THR A 77 5.23 -2.37 6.77
C THR A 77 3.97 -2.85 6.08
N PRO A 78 2.79 -2.85 6.73
CA PRO A 78 1.55 -3.22 6.08
C PRO A 78 1.23 -2.31 4.88
N VAL A 79 0.79 -2.91 3.78
CA VAL A 79 0.36 -2.20 2.58
C VAL A 79 -0.99 -2.71 2.09
N ILE A 80 -1.73 -1.84 1.41
CA ILE A 80 -2.88 -2.21 0.59
C ILE A 80 -2.58 -1.87 -0.87
N VAL A 81 -2.84 -2.83 -1.76
CA VAL A 81 -2.64 -2.66 -3.21
C VAL A 81 -3.91 -3.08 -3.94
N VAL A 82 -4.34 -2.25 -4.89
CA VAL A 82 -5.56 -2.43 -5.66
C VAL A 82 -5.29 -2.41 -7.17
N PRO A 83 -5.93 -3.28 -7.96
CA PRO A 83 -5.78 -3.29 -9.42
C PRO A 83 -6.69 -2.26 -10.10
N LEU A 84 -6.17 -1.61 -11.12
CA LEU A 84 -6.92 -0.84 -12.11
C LEU A 84 -7.20 -1.74 -13.31
N LYS A 85 -8.49 -1.95 -13.62
CA LYS A 85 -8.94 -2.82 -14.72
C LYS A 85 -9.58 -2.00 -15.83
N GLU A 86 -9.21 -2.28 -17.08
CA GLU A 86 -9.90 -1.77 -18.28
C GLU A 86 -10.47 -2.96 -19.04
N LYS A 87 -11.79 -2.97 -19.29
CA LYS A 87 -12.48 -4.06 -20.01
C LYS A 87 -12.21 -5.47 -19.43
N GLY A 88 -12.02 -5.56 -18.12
CA GLY A 88 -11.75 -6.82 -17.42
C GLY A 88 -10.26 -7.19 -17.35
N GLU A 89 -9.38 -6.48 -18.05
CA GLU A 89 -7.93 -6.71 -18.00
C GLU A 89 -7.26 -5.79 -16.98
N VAL A 90 -6.37 -6.33 -16.16
CA VAL A 90 -5.54 -5.53 -15.26
C VAL A 90 -4.50 -4.77 -16.08
N ILE A 91 -4.53 -3.44 -15.99
CA ILE A 91 -3.60 -2.57 -16.72
C ILE A 91 -2.60 -1.85 -15.79
N CYS A 92 -2.95 -1.69 -14.52
CA CYS A 92 -2.14 -0.97 -13.53
C CYS A 92 -2.50 -1.43 -12.12
N ALA A 93 -1.64 -1.17 -11.15
CA ALA A 93 -1.90 -1.34 -9.73
C ALA A 93 -1.43 -0.10 -8.96
N VAL A 94 -2.17 0.25 -7.92
CA VAL A 94 -1.87 1.36 -7.00
C VAL A 94 -1.80 0.81 -5.59
N GLY A 95 -0.75 1.18 -4.85
CA GLY A 95 -0.51 0.72 -3.49
C GLY A 95 -0.22 1.87 -2.54
N ILE A 96 -0.66 1.76 -1.29
CA ILE A 96 -0.29 2.68 -0.20
C ILE A 96 0.12 1.90 1.04
N VAL A 97 0.86 2.55 1.94
CA VAL A 97 1.04 2.04 3.32
C VAL A 97 -0.29 2.06 4.06
N ASP A 98 -0.63 0.94 4.71
CA ASP A 98 -1.83 0.78 5.51
C ASP A 98 -1.56 1.09 6.99
N VAL A 99 -1.81 2.34 7.38
CA VAL A 99 -1.66 2.81 8.76
C VAL A 99 -2.78 2.33 9.70
N THR A 100 -3.87 1.77 9.16
CA THR A 100 -5.02 1.38 10.00
C THR A 100 -4.70 0.17 10.87
N LYS A 101 -3.90 -0.79 10.39
CA LYS A 101 -3.50 -1.96 11.18
C LYS A 101 -2.76 -1.60 12.47
N GLY A 102 -1.92 -0.57 12.45
CA GLY A 102 -1.23 -0.09 13.66
C GLY A 102 -2.20 0.53 14.67
N LEU A 103 -3.01 1.48 14.19
CA LEU A 103 -3.96 2.21 15.03
C LEU A 103 -5.02 1.33 15.70
N PHE A 104 -5.54 0.32 14.99
CA PHE A 104 -6.48 -0.62 15.57
C PHE A 104 -5.84 -1.49 16.66
N THR A 105 -4.59 -1.88 16.49
CA THR A 105 -3.85 -2.64 17.50
C THR A 105 -3.67 -1.82 18.78
N ASP A 106 -3.21 -0.57 18.63
CA ASP A 106 -3.00 0.33 19.77
C ASP A 106 -4.32 0.66 20.49
N MET A 107 -5.40 0.92 19.76
CA MET A 107 -6.71 1.17 20.37
C MET A 107 -7.24 -0.05 21.12
N VAL A 108 -7.04 -1.26 20.60
CA VAL A 108 -7.46 -2.50 21.27
C VAL A 108 -6.65 -2.71 22.55
N GLU A 109 -5.34 -2.43 22.54
CA GLU A 109 -4.51 -2.51 23.76
C GLU A 109 -4.93 -1.48 24.81
N ILE A 110 -5.21 -0.23 24.42
CA ILE A 110 -5.70 0.80 25.35
C ILE A 110 -7.09 0.45 25.90
N ALA A 111 -7.96 -0.14 25.10
CA ALA A 111 -9.30 -0.52 25.49
C ALA A 111 -9.37 -1.85 26.29
N ARG A 112 -8.28 -2.63 26.33
CA ARG A 112 -8.22 -3.83 27.18
C ARG A 112 -8.34 -3.40 28.65
N ARG A 113 -9.39 -3.89 29.31
CA ARG A 113 -9.48 -3.81 30.76
C ARG A 113 -8.31 -4.61 31.35
N PRO A 114 -7.60 -4.10 32.37
CA PRO A 114 -6.68 -4.92 33.12
C PRO A 114 -7.48 -6.08 33.71
N GLU A 115 -7.06 -7.31 33.43
CA GLU A 115 -7.62 -8.46 34.13
C GLU A 115 -7.20 -8.35 35.60
N ASP A 116 -8.15 -8.61 36.51
CA ASP A 116 -7.85 -8.72 37.93
C ASP A 116 -6.75 -9.77 38.08
N VAL A 117 -5.52 -9.30 38.33
CA VAL A 117 -4.44 -10.14 38.82
C VAL A 117 -4.93 -10.71 40.13
N ASP A 118 -5.28 -12.01 40.06
CA ASP A 118 -5.69 -12.81 41.19
C ASP A 118 -4.75 -12.51 42.36
N ARG A 119 -5.25 -11.71 43.31
CA ARG A 119 -4.53 -11.39 44.53
C ARG A 119 -4.58 -12.67 45.33
N GLY A 120 -3.55 -13.48 45.12
CA GLY A 120 -3.39 -14.79 45.72
C GLY A 120 -3.92 -14.81 47.14
N GLU A 121 -4.77 -15.80 47.40
CA GLU A 121 -5.29 -16.10 48.72
C GLU A 121 -4.10 -16.24 49.69
N PHE A 122 -3.83 -15.19 50.46
CA PHE A 122 -3.04 -15.29 51.66
C PHE A 122 -3.98 -15.74 52.79
N TYR A 123 -3.86 -17.04 53.08
CA TYR A 123 -4.24 -17.78 54.30
C TYR A 123 -5.71 -18.20 54.45
#